data_AF-J2L0V1-F1
#
_entry.id   AF-J2L0V1-F1
#
_cell.length_a   1.000
_cell.length_b   1.000
_cell.length_c   1.000
_cell.angle_alpha   90.00
_cell.angle_beta   90.00
_cell.angle_gamma   90.00
#
_symmetry.space_group_name_H-M   'P 1'
#
loop_
_entity.id
_entity.type
_entity.pdbx_description
1 polymer ?
#
loop_
_entity_poly.entity_id
_entity_poly.type
_entity_poly.pdbx_seq_one_letter_code
_entity_poly.pdbx_strand_id
1 'polypeptide(L)'
;MKLSALAIAAFSTLAFAAAAQADDNFPGAPGVIALGGKCQKLVVAKFDATKGCKGELASVTLVNGTVTFIFTSDGKLLGFQGDGKGIKPASNGNARLPLSLVTTGVGNKMTGEVKVAGSCTFGNPYSGKPTAIECTAESKDSAFTGSFRTSGKAPARK
;
A
#
# COMPACT_ATOMS: atom_id res chain seq x y z
N MET A 1 4.35 27.59 -69.45
CA MET A 1 5.08 27.20 -68.22
C MET A 1 4.34 27.75 -67.00
N LYS A 2 3.56 26.91 -66.30
CA LYS A 2 3.14 27.17 -64.91
C LYS A 2 3.05 25.80 -64.23
N LEU A 3 4.10 25.46 -63.47
CA LEU A 3 4.12 24.32 -62.55
C LEU A 3 3.33 24.72 -61.31
N SER A 4 2.26 23.99 -60.99
CA SER A 4 1.61 24.06 -59.68
C SER A 4 1.99 22.82 -58.89
N ALA A 5 2.86 23.02 -57.90
CA ALA A 5 3.40 22.00 -57.01
C ALA A 5 2.41 21.63 -55.88
N LEU A 6 2.60 20.42 -55.39
CA LEU A 6 1.87 19.73 -54.32
C LEU A 6 1.85 20.46 -52.97
N ALA A 7 0.79 20.23 -52.19
CA ALA A 7 0.88 20.16 -50.72
C ALA A 7 -0.14 19.14 -50.18
N ILE A 8 0.31 17.89 -49.99
CA ILE A 8 -0.43 16.86 -49.25
C ILE A 8 -0.12 17.09 -47.76
N ALA A 9 -1.08 17.61 -47.01
CA ALA A 9 -0.95 17.80 -45.57
C ALA A 9 -1.14 16.44 -44.86
N ALA A 10 -0.04 15.85 -44.40
CA ALA A 10 -0.07 14.69 -43.51
C ALA A 10 -0.51 15.15 -42.12
N PHE A 11 -1.76 14.85 -41.75
CA PHE A 11 -2.27 15.04 -40.39
C PHE A 11 -1.77 13.89 -39.51
N SER A 12 -0.65 14.10 -38.82
CA SER A 12 -0.12 13.19 -37.81
C SER A 12 -1.04 13.18 -36.58
N THR A 13 -1.81 12.11 -36.39
CA THR A 13 -2.61 11.88 -35.19
C THR A 13 -1.70 11.60 -33.99
N LEU A 14 -1.51 12.59 -33.12
CA LEU A 14 -0.88 12.42 -31.81
C LEU A 14 -1.83 11.61 -30.92
N ALA A 15 -1.52 10.32 -30.73
CA ALA A 15 -2.15 9.50 -29.71
C ALA A 15 -1.67 9.96 -28.34
N PHE A 16 -2.53 10.68 -27.60
CA PHE A 16 -2.30 10.97 -26.20
C PHE A 16 -2.46 9.65 -25.42
N ALA A 17 -1.34 9.07 -24.99
CA ALA A 17 -1.35 8.02 -23.99
C ALA A 17 -1.93 8.62 -22.70
N ALA A 18 -3.14 8.23 -22.34
CA ALA A 18 -3.73 8.58 -21.05
C ALA A 18 -2.86 7.95 -19.95
N ALA A 19 -2.03 8.77 -19.30
CA ALA A 19 -1.39 8.37 -18.05
C ALA A 19 -2.53 8.15 -17.05
N ALA A 20 -2.74 6.90 -16.64
CA ALA A 20 -3.67 6.57 -15.57
C ALA A 20 -3.27 7.38 -14.34
N GLN A 21 -4.10 8.37 -13.97
CA GLN A 21 -3.90 9.14 -12.76
C GLN A 21 -4.06 8.15 -11.60
N ALA A 22 -2.95 7.82 -10.93
CA ALA A 22 -3.03 7.16 -9.64
C ALA A 22 -3.80 8.11 -8.74
N ASP A 23 -4.92 7.65 -8.17
CA ASP A 23 -5.64 8.44 -7.17
C ASP A 23 -4.63 8.84 -6.08
N ASP A 24 -4.47 10.13 -5.85
CA ASP A 24 -3.60 10.65 -4.77
C ASP A 24 -4.05 10.18 -3.38
N ASN A 25 -5.22 9.54 -3.29
CA ASN A 25 -5.76 8.93 -2.08
C ASN A 25 -5.29 7.48 -1.92
N PHE A 26 -4.28 7.29 -1.08
CA PHE A 26 -3.96 6.02 -0.44
C PHE A 26 -4.44 6.06 1.04
N PRO A 27 -5.07 4.99 1.58
CA PRO A 27 -5.30 3.66 1.01
C PRO A 27 -6.45 3.55 0.00
N GLY A 28 -7.20 4.64 -0.24
CA GLY A 28 -8.13 4.78 -1.37
C GLY A 28 -9.49 4.14 -1.18
N ALA A 29 -10.22 3.99 -2.28
CA ALA A 29 -11.56 3.37 -2.33
C ALA A 29 -11.55 1.89 -1.91
N PRO A 30 -12.71 1.29 -1.57
CA PRO A 30 -12.81 -0.12 -1.23
C PRO A 30 -12.22 -1.03 -2.32
N GLY A 31 -11.41 -2.01 -1.90
CA GLY A 31 -10.69 -2.91 -2.79
C GLY A 31 -9.37 -3.40 -2.21
N VAL A 32 -8.60 -4.10 -3.03
CA VAL A 32 -7.26 -4.59 -2.69
C VAL A 32 -6.24 -3.92 -3.60
N ILE A 33 -5.21 -3.36 -3.01
CA ILE A 33 -4.07 -2.76 -3.71
C ILE A 33 -2.81 -3.52 -3.31
N ALA A 34 -2.10 -4.07 -4.30
CA ALA A 34 -0.79 -4.67 -4.08
C ALA A 34 0.31 -3.62 -4.33
N LEU A 35 1.11 -3.34 -3.30
CA LEU A 35 2.25 -2.42 -3.35
C LEU A 35 3.54 -3.22 -3.46
N GLY A 36 4.23 -3.08 -4.60
CA GLY A 36 5.57 -3.63 -4.78
C GLY A 36 6.64 -2.81 -4.03
N GLY A 37 7.64 -3.49 -3.46
CA GLY A 37 8.69 -2.85 -2.68
C GLY A 37 9.58 -3.84 -1.94
N LYS A 38 10.10 -3.42 -0.78
CA LYS A 38 10.95 -4.22 0.09
C LYS A 38 10.39 -4.23 1.51
N CYS A 39 10.13 -5.41 2.04
CA CYS A 39 9.89 -5.58 3.46
C CYS A 39 11.21 -5.36 4.22
N GLN A 40 11.24 -4.34 5.08
CA GLN A 40 12.43 -3.96 5.84
C GLN A 40 12.45 -4.62 7.22
N LYS A 41 11.27 -4.82 7.81
CA LYS A 41 11.12 -5.44 9.13
C LYS A 41 9.75 -6.07 9.27
N LEU A 42 9.69 -7.26 9.84
CA LEU A 42 8.44 -7.91 10.24
C LEU A 42 8.68 -8.69 11.53
N VAL A 43 8.16 -8.19 12.65
CA VAL A 43 8.25 -8.83 13.96
C VAL A 43 6.86 -9.15 14.46
N VAL A 44 6.65 -10.41 14.85
CA VAL A 44 5.39 -10.93 15.39
C VAL A 44 5.65 -11.44 16.80
N ALA A 45 5.17 -10.69 17.80
CA ALA A 45 5.51 -10.92 19.20
C ALA A 45 7.03 -10.95 19.41
N LYS A 46 7.61 -12.13 19.66
CA LYS A 46 9.06 -12.33 19.88
C LYS A 46 9.78 -12.94 18.67
N PHE A 47 9.07 -13.17 17.56
CA PHE A 47 9.60 -13.82 16.37
C PHE A 47 9.88 -12.80 15.27
N ASP A 48 11.11 -12.79 14.75
CA ASP A 48 11.49 -12.00 13.58
C ASP A 48 11.20 -12.79 12.29
N ALA A 49 10.15 -12.38 11.58
CA ALA A 49 9.70 -12.96 10.32
C ALA A 49 10.24 -12.22 9.09
N THR A 50 11.20 -11.30 9.26
CA THR A 50 11.71 -10.44 8.17
C THR A 50 12.33 -11.24 7.05
N LYS A 51 13.03 -12.35 7.35
CA LYS A 51 13.76 -13.15 6.35
C LYS A 51 12.85 -13.76 5.28
N GLY A 52 11.65 -14.20 5.64
CA GLY A 52 10.65 -14.77 4.72
C GLY A 52 9.68 -13.74 4.14
N CYS A 53 9.83 -12.46 4.53
CA CYS A 53 8.86 -11.42 4.21
C CYS A 53 8.93 -11.03 2.73
N LYS A 54 7.79 -11.05 2.06
CA LYS A 54 7.69 -10.78 0.61
C LYS A 54 7.95 -9.31 0.28
N GLY A 55 8.43 -9.07 -0.95
CA GLY A 55 8.56 -7.73 -1.56
C GLY A 55 7.24 -7.12 -2.02
N GLU A 56 6.13 -7.51 -1.39
CA GLU A 56 4.78 -7.03 -1.71
C GLU A 56 4.02 -6.81 -0.41
N LEU A 57 3.33 -5.67 -0.32
CA LEU A 57 2.42 -5.33 0.77
C LEU A 57 1.01 -5.17 0.20
N ALA A 58 0.04 -5.89 0.74
CA ALA A 58 -1.36 -5.66 0.36
C ALA A 58 -1.98 -4.59 1.26
N SER A 59 -2.66 -3.62 0.66
CA SER A 59 -3.54 -2.66 1.33
C SER A 59 -4.97 -3.02 0.97
N VAL A 60 -5.76 -3.41 1.97
CA VAL A 60 -7.16 -3.77 1.80
C VAL A 60 -8.02 -2.69 2.44
N THR A 61 -8.91 -2.09 1.66
CA THR A 61 -9.94 -1.19 2.18
C THR A 61 -11.29 -1.87 2.02
N LEU A 62 -12.00 -2.07 3.12
CA LEU A 62 -13.35 -2.63 3.10
C LEU A 62 -14.41 -1.54 2.84
N VAL A 63 -15.60 -1.95 2.42
CA VAL A 63 -16.73 -1.03 2.15
C VAL A 63 -17.15 -0.20 3.35
N ASN A 64 -16.91 -0.69 4.57
CA ASN A 64 -17.18 0.04 5.80
C ASN A 64 -16.08 1.05 6.17
N GLY A 65 -15.01 1.15 5.37
CA GLY A 65 -13.87 2.03 5.61
C GLY A 65 -12.75 1.43 6.47
N THR A 66 -12.85 0.17 6.88
CA THR A 66 -11.73 -0.51 7.55
C THR A 66 -10.55 -0.67 6.59
N VAL A 67 -9.35 -0.33 7.06
CA VAL A 67 -8.10 -0.43 6.30
C VAL A 67 -7.20 -1.46 6.97
N THR A 68 -6.64 -2.36 6.18
CA THR A 68 -5.68 -3.37 6.64
C THR A 68 -4.43 -3.39 5.76
N PHE A 69 -3.26 -3.20 6.36
CA PHE A 69 -1.97 -3.43 5.70
C PHE A 69 -1.46 -4.84 6.02
N ILE A 70 -1.34 -5.68 5.00
CA ILE A 70 -1.06 -7.11 5.14
C ILE A 70 0.33 -7.42 4.61
N PHE A 71 1.19 -7.83 5.54
CA PHE A 71 2.51 -8.39 5.27
C PHE A 71 2.38 -9.90 5.09
N THR A 72 3.14 -10.46 4.14
CA THR A 72 3.21 -11.91 3.93
C THR A 72 4.62 -12.40 4.20
N SER A 73 4.77 -13.46 5.01
CA SER A 73 6.05 -14.12 5.25
C SER A 73 5.86 -15.64 5.30
N ASP A 74 6.58 -16.38 4.45
CA ASP A 74 6.51 -17.85 4.37
C ASP A 74 5.07 -18.43 4.32
N GLY A 75 4.19 -17.78 3.55
CA GLY A 75 2.78 -18.18 3.40
C GLY A 75 1.87 -17.82 4.58
N LYS A 76 2.40 -17.14 5.60
CA LYS A 76 1.65 -16.56 6.72
C LYS A 76 1.37 -15.09 6.46
N LEU A 77 0.23 -14.62 6.95
CA LEU A 77 -0.24 -13.25 6.79
C LEU A 77 -0.27 -12.56 8.16
N LEU A 78 0.17 -11.30 8.19
CA LEU A 78 0.04 -10.40 9.33
C LEU A 78 -0.57 -9.08 8.85
N GLY A 79 -1.80 -8.81 9.28
CA GLY A 79 -2.54 -7.59 8.98
C GLY A 79 -2.48 -6.61 10.15
N PHE A 80 -2.21 -5.34 9.84
CA PHE A 80 -2.39 -4.22 10.76
C PHE A 80 -3.67 -3.49 10.35
N GLN A 81 -4.69 -3.54 11.20
CA GLN A 81 -6.04 -3.10 10.87
C GLN A 81 -6.50 -1.91 11.74
N GLY A 82 -7.13 -0.94 11.09
CA GLY A 82 -7.69 0.25 11.72
C GLY A 82 -8.89 0.81 10.96
N ASP A 83 -9.54 1.83 11.53
CA ASP A 83 -10.60 2.59 10.85
C ASP A 83 -10.01 3.70 9.99
N GLY A 84 -10.26 3.64 8.68
CA GLY A 84 -9.80 4.64 7.72
C GLY A 84 -10.33 6.05 8.00
N LYS A 85 -11.49 6.20 8.65
CA LYS A 85 -12.02 7.51 9.10
C LYS A 85 -11.15 8.13 10.20
N GLY A 86 -10.36 7.30 10.89
CA GLY A 86 -9.41 7.72 11.91
C GLY A 86 -8.11 8.29 11.36
N ILE A 87 -7.86 8.16 10.05
CA ILE A 87 -6.63 8.64 9.39
C ILE A 87 -6.49 10.15 9.56
N LYS A 88 -5.31 10.58 9.99
CA LYS A 88 -4.97 12.01 10.13
C LYS A 88 -3.63 12.31 9.48
N PRO A 89 -3.37 13.55 9.05
CA PRO A 89 -2.05 13.99 8.65
C PRO A 89 -1.01 13.75 9.75
N ALA A 90 0.20 13.41 9.35
CA ALA A 90 1.40 13.30 10.18
C ALA A 90 2.50 14.19 9.59
N SER A 91 3.66 14.25 10.25
CA SER A 91 4.80 15.05 9.79
C SER A 91 5.29 14.62 8.40
N ASN A 92 5.92 15.55 7.67
CA ASN A 92 6.59 15.30 6.38
C ASN A 92 5.67 14.80 5.25
N GLY A 93 4.39 15.18 5.27
CA GLY A 93 3.42 14.77 4.26
C GLY A 93 2.96 13.32 4.37
N ASN A 94 3.26 12.66 5.50
CA ASN A 94 2.73 11.35 5.82
C ASN A 94 1.32 11.45 6.40
N ALA A 95 0.65 10.31 6.49
CA ALA A 95 -0.59 10.12 7.22
C ALA A 95 -0.41 9.04 8.28
N ARG A 96 -1.28 9.07 9.29
CA ARG A 96 -1.28 8.12 10.41
C ARG A 96 -2.65 7.46 10.55
N LEU A 97 -2.68 6.14 10.47
CA LEU A 97 -3.84 5.29 10.74
C LEU A 97 -3.73 4.74 12.17
N PRO A 98 -4.65 5.07 13.09
CA PRO A 98 -4.74 4.38 14.38
C PRO A 98 -5.18 2.93 14.19
N LEU A 99 -4.55 2.01 14.91
CA LEU A 99 -4.84 0.58 14.84
C LEU A 99 -5.76 0.13 15.97
N SER A 100 -6.59 -0.85 15.68
CA SER A 100 -7.47 -1.52 16.66
C SER A 100 -7.27 -3.03 16.69
N LEU A 101 -6.80 -3.61 15.59
CA LEU A 101 -6.59 -5.05 15.46
C LEU A 101 -5.26 -5.35 14.75
N VAL A 102 -4.60 -6.41 15.21
CA VAL A 102 -3.67 -7.19 14.39
C VAL A 102 -4.39 -8.46 13.99
N THR A 103 -4.40 -8.75 12.71
CA THR A 103 -5.02 -9.96 12.16
C THR A 103 -3.94 -10.92 11.65
N THR A 104 -4.17 -12.23 11.76
CA THR A 104 -3.22 -13.26 11.30
C THR A 104 -3.91 -14.28 10.43
N GLY A 105 -3.15 -14.88 9.52
CA GLY A 105 -3.69 -15.83 8.55
C GLY A 105 -2.66 -16.74 7.93
N VAL A 106 -3.15 -17.69 7.13
CA VAL A 106 -2.34 -18.60 6.33
C VAL A 106 -2.94 -18.69 4.93
N GLY A 107 -2.09 -18.69 3.91
CA GLY A 107 -2.53 -18.68 2.51
C GLY A 107 -3.23 -17.37 2.19
N ASN A 108 -4.53 -17.44 1.87
CA ASN A 108 -5.37 -16.29 1.53
C ASN A 108 -6.49 -16.03 2.56
N LYS A 109 -6.43 -16.68 3.73
CA LYS A 109 -7.46 -16.57 4.76
C LYS A 109 -6.88 -15.95 6.03
N MET A 110 -7.49 -14.86 6.48
CA MET A 110 -7.27 -14.27 7.80
C MET A 110 -8.25 -14.92 8.78
N THR A 111 -7.74 -15.46 9.89
CA THR A 111 -8.55 -16.23 10.85
C THR A 111 -8.29 -15.84 12.30
N GLY A 112 -7.13 -15.25 12.61
CA GLY A 112 -6.80 -14.78 13.94
C GLY A 112 -6.97 -13.27 14.04
N GLU A 113 -7.44 -12.80 15.19
CA GLU A 113 -7.56 -11.38 15.51
C GLU A 113 -7.09 -11.12 16.94
N VAL A 114 -6.30 -10.07 17.12
CA VAL A 114 -5.79 -9.63 18.41
C VAL A 114 -6.07 -8.15 18.56
N LYS A 115 -6.73 -7.76 19.64
CA LYS A 115 -6.92 -6.34 19.99
C LYS A 115 -5.60 -5.71 20.37
N VAL A 116 -5.32 -4.56 19.78
CA VAL A 116 -4.06 -3.84 19.96
C VAL A 116 -4.32 -2.34 20.08
N ALA A 117 -3.36 -1.63 20.65
CA ALA A 117 -3.20 -0.20 20.49
C ALA A 117 -1.95 0.05 19.64
N GLY A 118 -2.00 1.04 18.75
CA GLY A 118 -0.87 1.34 17.88
C GLY A 118 -1.25 2.22 16.71
N SER A 119 -0.35 2.30 15.74
CA SER A 119 -0.60 3.04 14.50
C SER A 119 0.27 2.57 13.36
N CYS A 120 -0.22 2.80 12.14
CA CYS A 120 0.62 2.83 10.95
C CYS A 120 0.86 4.28 10.50
N THR A 121 2.09 4.62 10.17
CA THR A 121 2.46 5.86 9.49
C THR A 121 2.86 5.51 8.06
N PHE A 122 2.36 6.27 7.08
CA PHE A 122 2.63 6.01 5.68
C PHE A 122 2.62 7.30 4.86
N GLY A 123 3.48 7.38 3.85
CA GLY A 123 3.41 8.42 2.81
C GLY A 123 2.61 7.96 1.60
N ASN A 124 2.46 8.84 0.60
CA ASN A 124 1.85 8.46 -0.68
C ASN A 124 2.76 7.45 -1.42
N PRO A 125 2.33 6.19 -1.61
CA PRO A 125 3.13 5.15 -2.25
C PRO A 125 3.34 5.34 -3.76
N TYR A 126 2.66 6.31 -4.37
CA TYR A 126 2.65 6.59 -5.80
C TYR A 126 3.38 7.90 -6.16
N SER A 127 4.04 8.53 -5.19
CA SER A 127 4.73 9.82 -5.34
C SER A 127 5.97 9.79 -6.26
N GLY A 128 6.18 8.69 -7.00
CA GLY A 128 7.36 8.46 -7.84
C GLY A 128 8.65 8.19 -7.07
N LYS A 129 8.59 8.18 -5.72
CA LYS A 129 9.73 7.93 -4.84
C LYS A 129 9.40 6.83 -3.83
N PRO A 130 10.39 6.00 -3.42
CA PRO A 130 10.21 5.04 -2.35
C PRO A 130 9.76 5.72 -1.05
N THR A 131 8.61 5.31 -0.52
CA THR A 131 8.11 5.77 0.78
C THR A 131 8.01 4.62 1.77
N ALA A 132 8.00 4.93 3.06
CA ALA A 132 7.87 3.95 4.12
C ALA A 132 6.39 3.80 4.53
N ILE A 133 6.01 2.57 4.84
CA ILE A 133 4.80 2.20 5.57
C ILE A 133 5.27 1.49 6.83
N GLU A 134 5.05 2.09 7.97
CA GLU A 134 5.58 1.65 9.26
C GLU A 134 4.44 1.47 10.25
N CYS A 135 4.24 0.24 10.70
CA CYS A 135 3.21 -0.13 11.65
C CYS A 135 3.84 -0.64 12.94
N THR A 136 3.38 -0.09 14.06
CA THR A 136 3.68 -0.61 15.39
C THR A 136 2.36 -0.81 16.14
N ALA A 137 2.24 -1.96 16.79
CA ALA A 137 1.05 -2.30 17.56
C ALA A 137 1.42 -3.16 18.76
N GLU A 138 0.72 -2.97 19.86
CA GLU A 138 0.93 -3.69 21.10
C GLU A 138 -0.39 -4.16 21.68
N SER A 139 -0.37 -5.39 22.18
CA SER A 139 -1.38 -5.98 23.05
C SER A 139 -0.78 -6.16 24.45
N LYS A 140 -1.55 -6.72 25.38
CA LYS A 140 -1.07 -6.97 26.76
C LYS A 140 0.24 -7.78 26.80
N ASP A 141 0.38 -8.77 25.92
CA ASP A 141 1.45 -9.78 25.99
C ASP A 141 2.30 -9.87 24.71
N SER A 142 2.05 -9.03 23.71
CA SER A 142 2.71 -9.12 22.40
C SER A 142 2.83 -7.78 21.71
N ALA A 143 3.99 -7.55 21.10
CA ALA A 143 4.26 -6.41 20.22
C ALA A 143 4.38 -6.88 18.76
N PHE A 144 3.99 -6.02 17.84
CA PHE A 144 4.00 -6.28 16.41
C PHE A 144 4.64 -5.09 15.70
N THR A 145 5.52 -5.36 14.75
CA THR A 145 6.16 -4.33 13.94
C THR A 145 6.19 -4.76 12.49
N GLY A 146 5.73 -3.89 11.60
CA GLY A 146 5.85 -4.04 10.15
C GLY A 146 6.48 -2.79 9.57
N SER A 147 7.51 -2.94 8.74
CA SER A 147 8.09 -1.83 7.97
C SER A 147 8.27 -2.28 6.53
N PHE A 148 7.70 -1.52 5.62
CA PHE A 148 7.75 -1.76 4.19
C PHE A 148 8.17 -0.49 3.47
N ARG A 149 9.17 -0.60 2.58
CA ARG A 149 9.58 0.47 1.70
C ARG A 149 9.02 0.23 0.31
N THR A 150 8.08 1.06 -0.11
CA THR A 150 7.45 0.93 -1.43
C THR A 150 8.44 1.26 -2.53
N SER A 151 8.15 0.80 -3.76
CA SER A 151 8.93 1.15 -4.94
C SER A 151 8.67 2.57 -5.47
N GLY A 152 7.64 3.26 -4.96
CA GLY A 152 7.18 4.56 -5.47
C GLY A 152 6.39 4.48 -6.78
N LYS A 153 6.19 3.27 -7.33
CA LYS A 153 5.44 3.04 -8.57
C LYS A 153 3.96 2.85 -8.25
N ALA A 154 3.10 3.42 -9.09
CA ALA A 154 1.66 3.17 -9.04
C ALA A 154 1.37 1.66 -9.12
N PRO A 155 0.33 1.17 -8.44
CA PRO A 155 0.02 -0.24 -8.44
C PRO A 155 -0.61 -0.58 -9.80
N ALA A 156 -0.29 -1.75 -10.34
CA ALA A 156 -1.04 -2.29 -11.46
C ALA A 156 -2.46 -2.59 -10.97
N ARG A 157 -3.46 -1.81 -11.43
CA ARG A 157 -4.87 -2.15 -11.24
C ARG A 157 -5.11 -3.46 -11.99
N LYS A 158 -5.52 -4.52 -11.29
CA LYS A 158 -6.01 -5.76 -11.91
C LYS A 158 -7.52 -5.77 -11.88
#